data_AF-A0A3B0M006-F1
#
_entry.id   AF-A0A3B0M006-F1
#
_cell.length_a   1.000
_cell.length_b   1.000
_cell.length_c   1.000
_cell.angle_alpha   90.00
_cell.angle_beta   90.00
_cell.angle_gamma   90.00
#
_symmetry.space_group_name_H-M   'P 1'
#
loop_
_entity.id
_entity.type
_entity.pdbx_description
1 polymer ?
#
loop_
_entity_poly.entity_id
_entity_poly.type
_entity_poly.pdbx_seq_one_letter_code
_entity_poly.pdbx_strand_id
1 'polypeptide(L)'
;MVEVLLTSLLHRLRDESRWLLWLNPNRKLSRNWLINSELPLNKTVQINSLSPEMSVIAMIKALSSGNCSIVLGWLPTLSPSCLQHLEHAAQLGNSIGFVMRPENINCARGHSNQLKIHSNYYH
;
A
#
# COMPACT_ATOMS: atom_id res chain seq x y z
N MET A 1 13.79 -4.97 2.24
CA MET A 1 13.49 -5.45 0.88
C MET A 1 12.17 -4.89 0.32
N VAL A 2 11.15 -4.61 1.15
CA VAL A 2 9.85 -4.09 0.68
C VAL A 2 9.87 -2.60 0.27
N GLU A 3 10.77 -1.79 0.85
CA GLU A 3 10.88 -0.36 0.54
C GLU A 3 11.26 -0.08 -0.92
N VAL A 4 12.23 -0.81 -1.48
CA VAL A 4 12.75 -0.56 -2.84
C VAL A 4 11.70 -0.84 -3.92
N LEU A 5 10.85 -1.85 -3.70
CA LEU A 5 9.77 -2.22 -4.63
C LEU A 5 8.71 -1.12 -4.71
N LEU A 6 8.31 -0.56 -3.57
CA LEU A 6 7.33 0.53 -3.53
C LEU A 6 7.91 1.77 -4.23
N THR A 7 9.16 2.15 -3.93
CA THR A 7 9.81 3.33 -4.51
C THR A 7 9.96 3.21 -6.03
N SER A 8 10.32 2.03 -6.54
CA SER A 8 10.49 1.82 -7.99
C SER A 8 9.15 1.90 -8.75
N LEU A 9 8.08 1.37 -8.15
CA LEU A 9 6.73 1.41 -8.73
C LEU A 9 6.17 2.84 -8.73
N LEU A 10 6.43 3.58 -7.65
CA LEU A 10 6.11 4.99 -7.51
C LEU A 10 6.84 5.86 -8.53
N HIS A 11 8.12 5.57 -8.79
CA HIS A 11 8.90 6.28 -9.80
C HIS A 11 8.34 6.07 -11.21
N ARG A 12 7.88 4.85 -11.53
CA ARG A 12 7.25 4.57 -12.84
C ARG A 12 5.91 5.30 -13.03
N LEU A 13 5.20 5.57 -11.94
CA LEU A 13 3.91 6.26 -11.96
C LEU A 13 4.05 7.79 -11.79
N ARG A 14 5.27 8.29 -11.64
CA ARG A 14 5.58 9.74 -11.66
C ARG A 14 5.30 10.36 -13.02
N ASP A 15 5.57 9.64 -14.10
CA ASP A 15 5.28 10.09 -15.48
C ASP A 15 3.78 10.10 -15.78
N GLU A 16 2.99 9.32 -15.05
CA GLU A 16 1.52 9.36 -15.11
C GLU A 16 1.03 10.60 -14.36
N SER A 17 0.38 11.53 -15.05
CA SER A 17 0.07 12.87 -14.52
C SER A 17 -1.00 12.93 -13.40
N ARG A 18 -1.39 11.78 -12.84
CA ARG A 18 -2.59 11.59 -12.02
C ARG A 18 -2.25 11.56 -10.52
N TRP A 19 -3.28 11.67 -9.68
CA TRP A 19 -3.12 11.84 -8.24
C TRP A 19 -2.70 10.53 -7.54
N LEU A 20 -1.89 10.67 -6.49
CA LEU A 20 -1.59 9.64 -5.51
C LEU A 20 -2.43 9.88 -4.26
N LEU A 21 -3.26 8.90 -3.88
CA LEU A 21 -4.10 9.00 -2.70
C LEU A 21 -3.63 8.05 -1.60
N TRP A 22 -3.45 8.60 -0.39
CA TRP A 22 -3.15 7.85 0.83
C TRP A 22 -4.31 7.90 1.82
N LEU A 23 -4.84 6.74 2.17
CA LEU A 23 -5.85 6.54 3.21
C LEU A 23 -5.15 5.93 4.43
N ASN A 24 -4.73 6.77 5.37
CA ASN A 24 -3.96 6.32 6.53
C ASN A 24 -4.69 6.67 7.84
N PRO A 25 -5.23 5.68 8.58
CA PRO A 25 -5.96 5.94 9.80
C PRO A 25 -5.04 6.35 10.96
N ASN A 26 -3.75 5.95 10.99
CA ASN A 26 -2.92 6.06 12.20
C ASN A 26 -1.47 6.48 12.02
N ARG A 27 -0.96 6.68 10.79
CA ARG A 27 0.42 7.15 10.58
C ARG A 27 0.48 8.38 9.68
N LYS A 28 1.14 9.43 10.16
CA LYS A 28 1.50 10.57 9.32
C LYS A 28 2.57 10.12 8.34
N LEU A 29 2.35 10.42 7.05
CA LEU A 29 3.33 10.13 6.03
C LEU A 29 4.53 11.07 6.21
N SER A 30 5.74 10.53 6.19
CA SER A 30 6.94 11.35 6.32
C SER A 30 7.14 12.18 5.05
N ARG A 31 7.09 13.51 5.20
CA ARG A 31 7.39 14.44 4.11
C ARG A 31 8.81 14.24 3.57
N ASN A 32 9.76 13.89 4.44
CA ASN A 32 11.13 13.60 4.02
C ASN A 32 11.20 12.34 3.16
N TRP A 33 10.42 11.31 3.49
CA TRP A 33 10.34 10.10 2.67
C TRP A 33 9.76 10.40 1.29
N LEU A 34 8.75 11.28 1.21
CA LEU A 34 8.19 11.73 -0.08
C LEU A 34 9.22 12.44 -0.95
N ILE A 35 9.97 13.38 -0.36
CA ILE A 35 11.02 14.15 -1.04
C ILE A 35 12.11 13.19 -1.54
N ASN A 36 12.58 12.28 -0.67
CA ASN A 36 13.62 11.32 -1.00
C ASN A 36 13.18 10.26 -2.02
N SER A 37 11.87 10.00 -2.13
CA SER A 37 11.29 9.08 -3.10
C SER A 37 11.00 9.75 -4.45
N GLU A 38 11.41 11.02 -4.62
CA GLU A 38 11.19 11.83 -5.84
C GLU A 38 9.72 11.93 -6.29
N LEU A 39 8.80 11.76 -5.34
CA LEU A 39 7.38 11.81 -5.61
C LEU A 39 6.89 13.25 -5.78
N PRO A 40 5.93 13.50 -6.70
CA PRO A 40 5.33 14.82 -6.85
C PRO A 40 4.51 15.18 -5.61
N LEU A 41 5.09 16.00 -4.74
CA LEU A 41 4.48 16.51 -3.51
C LEU A 41 3.15 17.23 -3.76
N ASN A 42 3.01 17.84 -4.94
CA ASN A 42 1.81 18.57 -5.37
C ASN A 42 0.68 17.65 -5.88
N LYS A 43 0.95 16.36 -6.11
CA LYS A 43 -0.05 15.37 -6.60
C LYS A 43 -0.34 14.28 -5.57
N THR A 44 0.02 14.55 -4.32
CA THR A 44 -0.20 13.65 -3.20
C THR A 44 -1.36 14.18 -2.35
N VAL A 45 -2.38 13.35 -2.13
CA VAL A 45 -3.44 13.63 -1.16
C VAL A 45 -3.37 12.60 -0.05
N GLN A 46 -3.39 13.08 1.19
CA GLN A 46 -3.48 12.22 2.37
C GLN A 46 -4.80 12.51 3.09
N ILE A 47 -5.60 11.46 3.31
CA ILE A 47 -6.78 11.52 4.16
C ILE A 47 -6.45 10.80 5.46
N ASN A 48 -6.41 11.58 6.54
CA ASN A 48 -6.23 11.09 7.89
C ASN A 48 -7.60 10.97 8.57
N SER A 49 -7.70 10.04 9.52
CA SER A 49 -8.88 9.92 10.41
C SER A 49 -10.17 9.44 9.73
N LEU A 50 -10.08 8.46 8.84
CA LEU A 50 -11.26 7.73 8.37
C LEU A 50 -11.53 6.52 9.27
N SER A 51 -12.80 6.27 9.59
CA SER A 51 -13.19 4.99 10.18
C SER A 51 -12.84 3.85 9.21
N PRO A 52 -12.62 2.62 9.70
CA PRO A 52 -12.30 1.47 8.84
C PRO A 52 -13.32 1.25 7.71
N GLU A 53 -14.61 1.44 8.01
CA GLU A 53 -15.72 1.32 7.05
C GLU A 53 -15.65 2.42 5.99
N MET A 54 -15.41 3.67 6.41
CA MET A 54 -15.30 4.80 5.50
C MET A 54 -14.04 4.73 4.64
N SER A 55 -12.98 4.09 5.12
CA SER A 55 -11.73 3.88 4.37
C SER A 55 -11.96 2.99 3.14
N VAL A 56 -12.77 1.94 3.26
CA VAL A 56 -13.12 1.06 2.11
C VAL A 56 -13.92 1.85 1.07
N ILE A 57 -14.94 2.59 1.51
CA ILE A 57 -15.80 3.39 0.61
C ILE A 57 -14.98 4.48 -0.09
N ALA A 58 -14.11 5.17 0.66
CA ALA A 58 -13.23 6.20 0.11
C ALA A 58 -12.27 5.61 -0.92
N MET A 59 -11.73 4.41 -0.67
CA MET A 59 -10.84 3.73 -1.60
C MET A 59 -11.56 3.35 -2.89
N ILE A 60 -12.76 2.77 -2.81
CA ILE A 60 -13.58 2.44 -3.98
C ILE A 60 -13.84 3.69 -4.83
N LYS A 61 -14.30 4.78 -4.20
CA LYS A 61 -14.59 6.04 -4.91
C LYS A 61 -13.36 6.65 -5.56
N ALA A 62 -12.21 6.60 -4.88
CA ALA A 62 -10.97 7.14 -5.40
C ALA A 62 -10.46 6.32 -6.59
N LEU A 63 -10.51 4.99 -6.49
CA LEU A 63 -10.12 4.08 -7.56
C LEU A 63 -11.00 4.28 -8.80
N SER A 64 -12.33 4.37 -8.63
CA SER A 64 -13.27 4.55 -9.73
C SER A 64 -13.28 5.96 -10.33
N SER A 65 -12.68 6.95 -9.65
CA SER A 65 -12.75 8.36 -10.07
C SER A 65 -12.02 8.67 -11.38
N GLY A 66 -11.08 7.81 -11.82
CA GLY A 66 -10.21 8.10 -12.97
C GLY A 66 -9.18 9.21 -12.72
N ASN A 67 -9.19 9.84 -11.54
CA ASN A 67 -8.29 10.94 -11.20
C ASN A 67 -7.07 10.48 -10.41
N CYS A 68 -7.13 9.28 -9.82
CA CYS A 68 -6.01 8.70 -9.06
C CYS A 68 -5.31 7.63 -9.90
N SER A 69 -3.98 7.63 -9.97
CA SER A 69 -3.22 6.49 -10.52
C SER A 69 -3.03 5.41 -9.47
N ILE A 70 -2.80 5.81 -8.22
CA ILE A 70 -2.60 4.89 -7.10
C ILE A 70 -3.47 5.35 -5.94
N VAL A 71 -4.12 4.38 -5.31
CA VAL A 71 -4.77 4.57 -4.01
C VAL A 71 -4.20 3.56 -3.05
N LEU A 72 -3.65 4.02 -1.93
CA LEU A 72 -3.03 3.17 -0.92
C LEU A 72 -3.76 3.36 0.40
N GLY A 73 -4.26 2.26 0.98
CA GLY A 73 -5.08 2.30 2.18
C GLY A 73 -4.74 1.22 3.19
N TRP A 74 -4.81 1.57 4.47
CA TRP A 74 -4.81 0.58 5.56
C TRP A 74 -6.24 0.18 5.86
N LEU A 75 -6.62 -1.02 5.42
CA LEU A 75 -7.98 -1.54 5.58
C LEU A 75 -8.00 -2.70 6.56
N PRO A 76 -9.12 -2.92 7.27
CA PRO A 76 -9.35 -4.13 8.05
C PRO A 76 -9.47 -5.35 7.12
N THR A 77 -9.68 -6.54 7.69
CA THR A 77 -9.99 -7.74 6.92
C THR A 77 -11.19 -7.48 6.01
N LEU A 78 -11.01 -7.69 4.71
CA LEU A 78 -12.02 -7.45 3.68
C LEU A 78 -12.75 -8.75 3.36
N SER A 79 -14.07 -8.66 3.16
CA SER A 79 -14.84 -9.75 2.58
C SER A 79 -14.47 -9.94 1.09
N PRO A 80 -14.69 -11.12 0.51
CA PRO A 80 -14.49 -11.35 -0.92
C PRO A 80 -15.28 -10.37 -1.80
N SER A 81 -16.50 -10.02 -1.39
CA SER A 81 -17.33 -9.03 -2.08
C SER A 81 -16.72 -7.62 -2.05
N CYS A 82 -16.10 -7.21 -0.95
CA CYS A 82 -15.40 -5.93 -0.87
C CYS A 82 -14.17 -5.91 -1.79
N LEU A 83 -13.43 -7.02 -1.88
CA LEU A 83 -12.29 -7.14 -2.78
C LEU A 83 -12.73 -7.02 -4.25
N GLN A 84 -13.81 -7.70 -4.64
CA GLN A 84 -14.37 -7.59 -5.99
C GLN A 84 -14.77 -6.14 -6.33
N HIS A 85 -15.39 -5.42 -5.40
CA HIS A 85 -15.71 -4.01 -5.61
C HIS A 85 -14.47 -3.13 -5.77
N LEU A 86 -13.40 -3.38 -5.01
CA LEU A 86 -12.13 -2.66 -5.15
C LEU A 86 -11.46 -2.95 -6.50
N GLU A 87 -11.44 -4.21 -6.93
CA GLU A 87 -10.89 -4.60 -8.23
C GLU A 87 -11.68 -3.98 -9.38
N HIS A 88 -13.01 -4.03 -9.31
CA HIS A 88 -13.87 -3.40 -10.31
C HIS A 88 -13.66 -1.88 -10.36
N ALA A 89 -13.57 -1.22 -9.21
CA ALA A 89 -13.29 0.22 -9.15
C ALA A 89 -11.91 0.58 -9.73
N ALA A 90 -10.89 -0.24 -9.44
CA ALA A 90 -9.54 -0.07 -9.98
C ALA A 90 -9.52 -0.19 -11.51
N GLN A 91 -10.26 -1.17 -12.06
CA GLN A 91 -10.42 -1.33 -13.51
C GLN A 91 -11.15 -0.13 -14.13
N LEU A 92 -12.27 0.30 -13.54
CA LEU A 92 -13.07 1.42 -14.05
C LEU A 92 -12.26 2.71 -14.14
N GLY A 93 -11.48 3.03 -13.11
CA GLY A 93 -10.65 4.22 -13.12
C GLY A 93 -9.25 4.00 -13.65
N ASN A 94 -8.91 2.84 -14.23
CA ASN A 94 -7.55 2.50 -14.67
C ASN A 94 -6.49 2.92 -13.62
N SER A 95 -6.67 2.42 -12.40
CA SER A 95 -5.89 2.81 -11.22
C SER A 95 -5.46 1.57 -10.43
N ILE A 96 -4.43 1.71 -9.61
CA ILE A 96 -3.87 0.62 -8.82
C ILE A 96 -4.21 0.84 -7.34
N GLY A 97 -4.84 -0.16 -6.72
CA GLY A 97 -5.14 -0.17 -5.29
C GLY A 97 -4.12 -0.97 -4.49
N PHE A 98 -3.47 -0.35 -3.50
CA PHE A 98 -2.64 -1.05 -2.52
C PHE A 98 -3.34 -1.11 -1.16
N VAL A 99 -3.62 -2.33 -0.70
CA VAL A 99 -4.19 -2.56 0.63
C VAL A 99 -3.10 -3.02 1.58
N MET A 100 -2.75 -2.16 2.52
CA MET A 100 -1.80 -2.47 3.58
C MET A 100 -2.54 -3.06 4.78
N ARG A 101 -2.03 -4.18 5.30
CA ARG A 101 -2.52 -4.75 6.56
C ARG A 101 -1.48 -4.48 7.64
N PRO A 102 -1.84 -3.88 8.79
CA PRO A 102 -0.91 -3.84 9.91
C PRO A 102 -0.65 -5.28 10.35
N GLU A 103 0.59 -5.74 10.28
CA GLU A 103 0.96 -7.00 10.91
C GLU A 103 0.61 -6.89 12.40
N ASN A 104 -0.31 -7.74 12.85
CA ASN A 104 -0.52 -7.91 14.27
C ASN A 104 0.75 -8.57 14.80
N ILE A 105 1.65 -7.78 15.37
CA ILE A 105 2.87 -8.23 16.07
C ILE A 105 2.47 -8.95 17.36
N ASN A 106 1.68 -10.01 17.24
CA ASN A 106 1.66 -11.10 18.18
C ASN A 106 2.66 -12.13 17.64
N CYS A 107 3.95 -11.87 17.91
CA CYS A 107 5.00 -12.88 17.81
C CYS A 107 4.73 -13.99 18.84
N ALA A 108 3.73 -14.82 18.59
CA ALA A 108 3.52 -16.06 19.29
C ALA A 108 4.01 -17.20 18.38
N ARG A 109 5.28 -17.57 18.60
CA ARG A 109 5.83 -18.94 18.50
C ARG A 109 6.04 -19.50 17.08
N GLY A 110 7.32 -19.70 16.75
CA GLY A 110 7.76 -20.97 16.17
C GLY A 110 8.20 -20.98 14.71
N HIS A 111 8.89 -19.96 14.19
CA HIS A 111 9.81 -20.25 13.08
C HIS A 111 11.02 -20.99 13.66
N SER A 112 10.96 -22.31 13.64
CA SER A 112 12.13 -23.17 13.86
C SER A 112 13.15 -22.84 12.79
N ASN A 113 14.11 -21.98 13.13
CA ASN A 113 15.34 -21.80 12.37
C ASN A 113 16.16 -23.09 12.47
N GLN A 114 15.78 -24.11 11.70
CA GLN A 114 16.65 -25.23 11.36
C GLN A 114 17.09 -25.09 9.90
N LEU A 115 17.79 -24.02 9.59
CA LEU A 115 18.76 -24.05 8.50
C LEU A 115 20.04 -24.68 9.06
N LYS A 116 20.09 -26.02 9.09
CA LYS A 116 21.34 -26.76 9.28
C LYS A 116 22.14 -26.64 7.99
N ILE A 117 23.00 -25.63 7.93
CA ILE A 117 24.05 -25.56 6.92
C ILE A 117 25.10 -26.59 7.34
N HIS A 118 25.09 -27.77 6.73
CA HIS A 118 26.20 -28.71 6.85
C HIS A 118 27.32 -28.21 5.95
N SER A 119 28.29 -27.51 6.53
CA SER A 119 29.57 -27.22 5.88
C SER A 119 30.37 -28.52 5.81
N ASN A 120 30.33 -29.21 4.67
CA ASN A 120 31.26 -30.30 4.37
C ASN A 120 32.61 -29.69 3.97
N TYR A 121 33.46 -29.34 4.93
CA TYR A 121 34.90 -29.23 4.72
C TYR A 121 35.62 -29.49 6.04
N TYR A 122 36.09 -30.72 6.22
CA TYR A 122 37.25 -31.00 7.05
C TYR A 122 38.28 -31.76 6.20
N HIS A 123 39.50 -31.25 6.33
CA HIS A 123 40.81 -31.70 5.88
C HIS A 123 41.00 -33.18 5.59
#